data_AF-A0A7S4MH72-F1
#
_entry.id   AF-A0A7S4MH72-F1
#
_cell.length_a   1.000
_cell.length_b   1.000
_cell.length_c   1.000
_cell.angle_alpha   90.00
_cell.angle_beta   90.00
_cell.angle_gamma   90.00
#
_symmetry.space_group_name_H-M   'P 1'
#
loop_
_entity.id
_entity.type
_entity.pdbx_description
1 polymer ?
#
loop_
_entity_poly.entity_id
_entity_poly.type
_entity_poly.pdbx_seq_one_letter_code
_entity_poly.pdbx_strand_id
1 'polypeptide(L)'
;RKLIVANIEKLFFDYYYKILAHPKEFIRQFSAESFAFLLRNVKNEKIESFIGSIFEFQEQLGSMEGEKPAVNLLWFSDGLVNVFFEVVKGLEYSFHSRMSYYFSALLRQFEKHSSAWSFSVLFGLVKKMCYHTDRNNSEEFYSIIMKFLSHLLQKAPDTNEIQSEELSGGMTKKRKRNSGNTEQTLGNIEK
;
A
#
# COMPACT_ATOMS: atom_id res chain seq x y z
N ARG A 1 -25.71 18.18 0.41
CA ARG A 1 -24.74 17.25 1.04
C ARG A 1 -25.05 15.76 0.82
N LYS A 2 -26.30 15.28 0.99
CA LYS A 2 -26.62 13.83 0.86
C LYS A 2 -26.37 13.21 -0.52
N LEU A 3 -26.53 13.96 -1.62
CA LEU A 3 -26.42 13.41 -2.99
C LEU A 3 -24.99 13.07 -3.44
N ILE A 4 -23.98 13.87 -3.06
CA ILE A 4 -22.58 13.63 -3.49
C ILE A 4 -21.99 12.43 -2.74
N VAL A 5 -22.31 12.28 -1.45
CA VAL A 5 -21.87 11.13 -0.64
C VAL A 5 -22.48 9.81 -1.16
N ALA A 6 -23.68 9.85 -1.75
CA ALA A 6 -24.34 8.67 -2.28
C ALA A 6 -23.57 8.03 -3.45
N ASN A 7 -22.86 8.83 -4.25
CA ASN A 7 -22.11 8.40 -5.44
C ASN A 7 -20.60 8.67 -5.32
N ILE A 8 -20.04 8.58 -4.09
CA ILE A 8 -18.63 8.88 -3.84
C ILE A 8 -17.68 7.99 -4.66
N GLU A 9 -18.05 6.73 -4.87
CA GLU A 9 -17.27 5.77 -5.69
C GLU A 9 -17.15 6.24 -7.14
N LYS A 10 -18.29 6.58 -7.76
CA LYS A 10 -18.30 7.11 -9.13
C LYS A 10 -17.48 8.40 -9.24
N LEU A 11 -17.62 9.31 -8.27
CA LEU A 11 -16.81 10.53 -8.22
C LEU A 11 -15.30 10.21 -8.13
N PHE A 12 -14.93 9.21 -7.34
CA PHE A 12 -13.55 8.78 -7.17
C PHE A 12 -12.97 8.19 -8.46
N PHE A 13 -13.63 7.17 -9.01
CA PHE A 13 -13.14 6.40 -10.14
C PHE A 13 -13.27 7.12 -11.49
N ASP A 14 -14.21 8.06 -11.65
CA ASP A 14 -14.33 8.81 -12.91
C ASP A 14 -13.34 10.01 -12.96
N TYR A 15 -13.13 10.66 -11.82
CA TYR A 15 -12.49 11.98 -11.76
C TYR A 15 -11.34 12.08 -10.75
N TYR A 16 -11.57 11.77 -9.47
CA TYR A 16 -10.65 12.13 -8.40
C TYR A 16 -9.31 11.39 -8.48
N TYR A 17 -9.29 10.12 -8.92
CA TYR A 17 -8.04 9.35 -9.04
C TYR A 17 -7.01 10.04 -9.95
N LYS A 18 -7.46 10.71 -11.03
CA LYS A 18 -6.60 11.46 -11.96
C LYS A 18 -5.94 12.66 -11.27
N ILE A 19 -6.69 13.36 -10.42
CA ILE A 19 -6.19 14.54 -9.72
C ILE A 19 -5.29 14.14 -8.55
N LEU A 20 -5.61 13.04 -7.87
CA LEU A 20 -4.76 12.43 -6.85
C LEU A 20 -3.42 11.94 -7.41
N ALA A 21 -3.36 11.67 -8.71
CA ALA A 21 -2.14 11.29 -9.38
C ALA A 21 -1.47 12.44 -10.17
N HIS A 22 -1.85 13.67 -9.88
CA HIS A 22 -1.28 14.83 -10.56
C HIS A 22 0.22 15.00 -10.22
N PRO A 23 1.09 15.43 -11.15
CA PRO A 23 2.54 15.61 -10.91
C PRO A 23 2.88 16.58 -9.77
N LYS A 24 2.06 17.64 -9.62
CA LYS A 24 2.27 18.69 -8.61
C LYS A 24 1.72 18.26 -7.24
N GLU A 25 2.59 18.23 -6.24
CA GLU A 25 2.27 17.81 -4.87
C GLU A 25 1.13 18.61 -4.24
N PHE A 26 1.15 19.94 -4.34
CA PHE A 26 0.11 20.79 -3.75
C PHE A 26 -1.29 20.49 -4.32
N ILE A 27 -1.38 20.03 -5.58
CA ILE A 27 -2.66 19.61 -6.19
C ILE A 27 -3.12 18.29 -5.57
N ARG A 28 -2.21 17.34 -5.37
CA ARG A 28 -2.51 16.08 -4.69
C ARG A 28 -2.96 16.33 -3.25
N GLN A 29 -2.24 17.17 -2.51
CA GLN A 29 -2.57 17.53 -1.12
C GLN A 29 -3.94 18.21 -1.03
N PHE A 30 -4.20 19.24 -1.84
CA PHE A 30 -5.51 19.91 -1.85
C PHE A 30 -6.66 18.96 -2.19
N SER A 31 -6.45 18.08 -3.17
CA SER A 31 -7.44 17.08 -3.56
C SER A 31 -7.65 16.04 -2.46
N ALA A 32 -6.58 15.66 -1.76
CA ALA A 32 -6.64 14.73 -0.65
C ALA A 32 -7.45 15.29 0.53
N GLU A 33 -7.20 16.54 0.93
CA GLU A 33 -7.98 17.22 1.98
C GLU A 33 -9.47 17.32 1.61
N SER A 34 -9.74 17.73 0.37
CA SER A 34 -11.09 17.85 -0.16
C SER A 34 -11.82 16.50 -0.18
N PHE A 35 -11.14 15.44 -0.62
CA PHE A 35 -11.72 14.10 -0.67
C PHE A 35 -11.85 13.46 0.70
N ALA A 36 -10.88 13.65 1.60
CA ALA A 36 -10.93 13.18 2.97
C ALA A 36 -12.16 13.75 3.71
N PHE A 37 -12.48 15.02 3.47
CA PHE A 37 -13.72 15.61 3.97
C PHE A 37 -14.97 14.84 3.48
N LEU A 38 -15.03 14.47 2.20
CA LEU A 38 -16.14 13.67 1.66
C LEU A 38 -16.18 12.26 2.26
N LEU A 39 -15.02 11.60 2.34
CA LEU A 39 -14.87 10.24 2.85
C LEU A 39 -15.24 10.12 4.34
N ARG A 40 -14.97 11.15 5.14
CA ARG A 40 -15.42 11.27 6.54
C ARG A 40 -16.95 11.25 6.69
N ASN A 41 -17.68 11.67 5.66
CA ASN A 41 -19.14 11.72 5.66
C ASN A 41 -19.80 10.45 5.10
N VAL A 42 -19.03 9.48 4.62
CA VAL A 42 -19.54 8.17 4.18
C VAL A 42 -19.96 7.35 5.39
N LYS A 43 -21.05 6.58 5.24
CA LYS A 43 -21.52 5.66 6.27
C LYS A 43 -20.48 4.57 6.54
N ASN A 44 -20.33 4.17 7.79
CA ASN A 44 -19.37 3.14 8.22
C ASN A 44 -19.51 1.86 7.38
N GLU A 45 -20.72 1.37 7.18
CA GLU A 45 -20.96 0.11 6.45
C GLU A 45 -20.33 0.06 5.04
N LYS A 46 -20.07 1.21 4.40
CA LYS A 46 -19.51 1.30 3.04
C LYS A 46 -18.02 1.63 2.98
N ILE A 47 -17.41 2.09 4.07
CA ILE A 47 -16.03 2.59 4.04
C ILE A 47 -15.05 1.46 3.74
N GLU A 48 -15.23 0.31 4.39
CA GLU A 48 -14.33 -0.82 4.22
C GLU A 48 -14.39 -1.42 2.81
N SER A 49 -15.59 -1.57 2.24
CA SER A 49 -15.74 -2.03 0.85
C SER A 49 -15.16 -1.02 -0.13
N PHE A 50 -15.36 0.28 0.11
CA PHE A 50 -14.85 1.32 -0.78
C PHE A 50 -13.31 1.38 -0.76
N ILE A 51 -12.68 1.26 0.41
CA ILE A 51 -11.21 1.17 0.51
C ILE A 51 -10.70 -0.05 -0.27
N GLY A 52 -11.39 -1.20 -0.17
CA GLY A 52 -11.07 -2.40 -0.97
C GLY A 52 -11.07 -2.10 -2.47
N SER A 53 -12.15 -1.49 -2.98
CA SER A 53 -12.25 -1.11 -4.39
C SER A 53 -11.16 -0.13 -4.84
N ILE A 54 -10.67 0.75 -3.95
CA ILE A 54 -9.53 1.64 -4.26
C ILE A 54 -8.24 0.83 -4.45
N PHE A 55 -7.97 -0.16 -3.60
CA PHE A 55 -6.79 -1.02 -3.74
C PHE A 55 -6.90 -1.94 -4.96
N GLU A 56 -8.06 -2.55 -5.21
CA GLU A 56 -8.32 -3.33 -6.44
C GLU A 56 -8.04 -2.49 -7.70
N PHE A 57 -8.54 -1.25 -7.71
CA PHE A 57 -8.31 -0.34 -8.83
C PHE A 57 -6.83 0.03 -9.00
N GLN A 58 -6.11 0.28 -7.89
CA GLN A 58 -4.67 0.56 -7.92
C GLN A 58 -3.88 -0.65 -8.47
N GLU A 59 -4.26 -1.87 -8.08
CA GLU A 59 -3.66 -3.11 -8.58
C GLU A 59 -3.92 -3.30 -10.07
N GLN A 60 -5.16 -3.10 -10.52
CA GLN A 60 -5.53 -3.17 -11.94
C GLN A 60 -4.71 -2.19 -12.78
N LEU A 61 -4.53 -0.95 -12.32
CA LEU A 61 -3.68 0.03 -13.01
C LEU A 61 -2.20 -0.38 -13.02
N GLY A 62 -1.75 -1.12 -12.00
CA GLY A 62 -0.38 -1.65 -11.88
C GLY A 62 -0.08 -2.85 -12.76
N SER A 63 -1.10 -3.66 -13.09
CA SER A 63 -0.96 -4.88 -13.88
C SER A 63 -1.11 -4.67 -15.39
N MET A 64 -1.39 -3.45 -15.86
CA MET A 64 -1.44 -3.12 -17.29
C MET A 64 -0.01 -3.08 -17.87
N GLU A 65 0.54 -4.25 -18.18
CA GLU A 65 1.83 -4.39 -18.86
C GLU A 65 1.73 -3.95 -20.33
N GLY A 66 2.67 -3.12 -20.79
CA GLY A 66 2.84 -2.75 -22.20
C GLY A 66 2.14 -1.48 -22.66
N GLU A 67 1.13 -0.99 -21.93
CA GLU A 67 0.57 0.34 -22.12
C GLU A 67 1.22 1.30 -21.13
N LYS A 68 1.62 2.51 -21.57
CA LYS A 68 1.96 3.56 -20.61
C LYS A 68 0.70 3.79 -19.78
N PRO A 69 0.71 3.52 -18.46
CA PRO A 69 -0.48 3.72 -17.67
C PRO A 69 -0.89 5.17 -17.83
N ALA A 70 -2.18 5.42 -18.05
CA ALA A 70 -2.73 6.76 -18.24
C ALA A 70 -2.41 7.69 -17.05
N VAL A 71 -1.93 7.12 -15.95
CA VAL A 71 -1.67 7.74 -14.67
C VAL A 71 -0.35 7.22 -14.09
N ASN A 72 0.44 8.11 -13.48
CA ASN A 72 1.64 7.71 -12.76
C ASN A 72 1.26 7.09 -11.40
N LEU A 73 1.50 5.79 -11.24
CA LEU A 73 1.15 5.04 -10.03
C LEU A 73 1.87 5.51 -8.77
N LEU A 74 3.08 6.06 -8.89
CA LEU A 74 3.81 6.61 -7.74
C LEU A 74 3.10 7.86 -7.23
N TRP A 75 2.71 8.77 -8.13
CA TRP A 75 1.93 9.97 -7.76
C TRP A 75 0.56 9.59 -7.22
N PHE A 76 -0.10 8.59 -7.81
CA PHE A 76 -1.38 8.11 -7.31
C PHE A 76 -1.26 7.54 -5.89
N SER A 77 -0.25 6.71 -5.63
CA SER A 77 0.02 6.15 -4.31
C SER A 77 0.29 7.25 -3.27
N ASP A 78 1.09 8.26 -3.62
CA ASP A 78 1.31 9.44 -2.77
C ASP A 78 0.00 10.22 -2.50
N GLY A 79 -0.85 10.39 -3.52
CA GLY A 79 -2.18 10.98 -3.38
C GLY A 79 -3.07 10.19 -2.41
N LEU A 80 -3.06 8.85 -2.49
CA LEU A 80 -3.79 7.97 -1.57
C LEU A 80 -3.28 8.07 -0.14
N VAL A 81 -1.94 8.11 0.04
CA VAL A 81 -1.33 8.36 1.36
C VAL A 81 -1.87 9.65 1.96
N ASN A 82 -1.93 10.73 1.16
CA ASN A 82 -2.46 12.02 1.60
C ASN A 82 -3.95 11.92 1.96
N VAL A 83 -4.77 11.25 1.15
CA VAL A 83 -6.21 11.06 1.44
C VAL A 83 -6.40 10.35 2.76
N PHE A 84 -5.76 9.18 2.93
CA PHE A 84 -5.96 8.37 4.12
C PHE A 84 -5.39 9.04 5.36
N PHE A 85 -4.26 9.74 5.24
CA PHE A 85 -3.71 10.53 6.33
C PHE A 85 -4.67 11.65 6.73
N GLU A 86 -5.16 12.44 5.77
CA GLU A 86 -6.12 13.51 6.05
C GLU A 86 -7.45 12.95 6.58
N VAL A 87 -7.85 11.71 6.29
CA VAL A 87 -9.03 11.10 6.93
C VAL A 87 -8.81 10.87 8.43
N VAL A 88 -7.65 10.36 8.82
CA VAL A 88 -7.35 9.97 10.22
C VAL A 88 -6.77 11.11 11.06
N LYS A 89 -6.21 12.13 10.42
CA LYS A 89 -5.59 13.29 11.08
C LYS A 89 -6.61 14.11 11.87
N GLY A 90 -6.29 14.38 13.12
CA GLY A 90 -7.05 15.28 13.99
C GLY A 90 -6.49 16.69 13.99
N LEU A 91 -6.57 17.35 15.15
CA LEU A 91 -5.94 18.65 15.38
C LEU A 91 -4.54 18.46 15.97
N GLU A 92 -3.63 19.38 15.66
CA GLU A 92 -2.26 19.42 16.18
C GLU A 92 -1.53 18.07 16.09
N TYR A 93 -1.36 17.37 17.22
CA TYR A 93 -0.67 16.07 17.34
C TYR A 93 -1.61 14.88 17.58
N SER A 94 -2.91 15.14 17.64
CA SER A 94 -3.93 14.12 17.91
C SER A 94 -4.52 13.56 16.61
N PHE A 95 -5.00 12.33 16.69
CA PHE A 95 -5.80 11.73 15.62
C PHE A 95 -7.29 12.03 15.81
N HIS A 96 -8.06 11.91 14.72
CA HIS A 96 -9.52 12.00 14.78
C HIS A 96 -10.09 10.83 15.60
N SER A 97 -11.22 11.04 16.27
CA SER A 97 -11.94 10.01 17.05
C SER A 97 -12.40 8.77 16.26
N ARG A 98 -12.23 8.77 14.94
CA ARG A 98 -12.56 7.67 14.02
C ARG A 98 -11.31 7.07 13.39
N MET A 99 -10.11 7.51 13.79
CA MET A 99 -8.85 7.01 13.26
C MET A 99 -8.78 5.50 13.38
N SER A 100 -9.12 4.94 14.55
CA SER A 100 -9.08 3.50 14.77
C SER A 100 -9.95 2.74 13.80
N TYR A 101 -11.14 3.25 13.52
CA TYR A 101 -12.05 2.68 12.55
C TYR A 101 -11.47 2.67 11.13
N TYR A 102 -11.03 3.83 10.63
CA TYR A 102 -10.47 3.95 9.27
C TYR A 102 -9.17 3.18 9.11
N PHE A 103 -8.27 3.29 10.08
CA PHE A 103 -6.96 2.66 10.02
C PHE A 103 -7.08 1.13 10.12
N SER A 104 -7.97 0.61 10.98
CA SER A 104 -8.24 -0.83 11.01
C SER A 104 -8.86 -1.34 9.71
N ALA A 105 -9.74 -0.55 9.07
CA ALA A 105 -10.30 -0.90 7.76
C ALA A 105 -9.21 -0.95 6.69
N LEU A 106 -8.27 0.01 6.69
CA LEU A 106 -7.11 0.01 5.79
C LEU A 106 -6.22 -1.21 5.97
N LEU A 107 -5.92 -1.59 7.22
CA LEU A 107 -5.10 -2.78 7.51
C LEU A 107 -5.78 -4.08 7.06
N ARG A 108 -7.09 -4.22 7.27
CA ARG A 108 -7.85 -5.38 6.77
C ARG A 108 -7.89 -5.45 5.26
N GLN A 109 -8.00 -4.31 4.57
CA GLN A 109 -7.98 -4.28 3.11
C GLN A 109 -6.57 -4.52 2.56
N PHE A 110 -5.53 -4.02 3.23
CA PHE A 110 -4.15 -4.34 2.90
C PHE A 110 -3.85 -5.85 3.00
N GLU A 111 -4.36 -6.52 4.05
CA GLU A 111 -4.22 -7.98 4.20
C GLU A 111 -4.83 -8.75 3.03
N LYS A 112 -5.93 -8.26 2.44
CA LYS A 112 -6.58 -8.87 1.26
C LYS A 112 -5.88 -8.54 -0.05
N HIS A 113 -5.37 -7.31 -0.17
CA HIS A 113 -4.78 -6.74 -1.38
C HIS A 113 -3.28 -6.53 -1.18
N SER A 114 -2.53 -7.58 -0.84
CA SER A 114 -1.11 -7.49 -0.49
C SER A 114 -0.22 -7.37 -1.73
N SER A 115 -0.28 -6.23 -2.42
CA SER A 115 0.58 -5.86 -3.54
C SER A 115 1.68 -4.86 -3.14
N ALA A 116 2.69 -4.69 -4.00
CA ALA A 116 3.73 -3.67 -3.78
C ALA A 116 3.15 -2.25 -3.71
N TRP A 117 2.06 -1.98 -4.44
CA TRP A 117 1.40 -0.68 -4.48
C TRP A 117 0.61 -0.39 -3.21
N SER A 118 -0.18 -1.35 -2.71
CA SER A 118 -0.89 -1.20 -1.45
C SER A 118 0.07 -1.11 -0.26
N PHE A 119 1.20 -1.84 -0.31
CA PHE A 119 2.27 -1.73 0.69
C PHE A 119 2.88 -0.33 0.72
N SER A 120 3.16 0.26 -0.45
CA SER A 120 3.66 1.64 -0.54
C SER A 120 2.70 2.65 0.10
N VAL A 121 1.40 2.49 -0.13
CA VAL A 121 0.37 3.33 0.49
C VAL A 121 0.31 3.13 2.00
N LEU A 122 0.30 1.88 2.48
CA LEU A 122 0.26 1.61 3.92
C LEU A 122 1.52 2.13 4.62
N PHE A 123 2.70 1.87 4.07
CA PHE A 123 3.97 2.33 4.63
C PHE A 123 4.04 3.86 4.66
N GLY A 124 3.65 4.52 3.56
CA GLY A 124 3.59 5.98 3.50
C GLY A 124 2.63 6.57 4.52
N LEU A 125 1.45 5.95 4.71
CA LEU A 125 0.48 6.37 5.72
C LEU A 125 1.03 6.21 7.14
N VAL A 126 1.57 5.04 7.49
CA VAL A 126 2.17 4.78 8.81
C VAL A 126 3.28 5.79 9.10
N LYS A 127 4.15 6.04 8.11
CA LYS A 127 5.21 7.05 8.21
C LYS A 127 4.64 8.45 8.53
N LYS A 128 3.61 8.90 7.81
CA LYS A 128 2.96 10.20 8.09
C LYS A 128 2.31 10.25 9.46
N MET A 129 1.64 9.17 9.88
CA MET A 129 1.03 9.08 11.20
C MET A 129 2.08 9.18 12.31
N CYS A 130 3.22 8.50 12.17
CA CYS A 130 4.34 8.59 13.11
C CYS A 130 4.92 10.02 13.25
N TYR A 131 5.00 10.78 12.15
CA TYR A 131 5.47 12.17 12.20
C TYR A 131 4.44 13.15 12.76
N HIS A 132 3.16 12.83 12.65
CA HIS A 132 2.06 13.69 13.11
C HIS A 132 1.86 13.61 14.63
N THR A 133 2.03 12.42 15.21
CA THR A 133 1.67 12.16 16.60
C THR A 133 2.85 12.33 17.56
N ASP A 134 2.54 12.45 18.85
CA ASP A 134 3.51 12.44 19.93
C ASP A 134 3.32 11.22 20.85
N ARG A 135 4.15 11.11 21.89
CA ARG A 135 4.07 9.99 22.85
C ARG A 135 2.72 9.92 23.57
N ASN A 136 2.05 11.04 23.79
CA ASN A 136 0.82 11.11 24.57
C ASN A 136 -0.43 10.82 23.71
N ASN A 137 -0.33 10.99 22.39
CA ASN A 137 -1.45 10.86 21.46
C ASN A 137 -1.39 9.61 20.57
N SER A 138 -0.36 8.77 20.72
CA SER A 138 -0.07 7.66 19.81
C SER A 138 -0.49 6.28 20.31
N GLU A 139 -0.97 6.16 21.55
CA GLU A 139 -1.29 4.87 22.18
C GLU A 139 -2.27 4.04 21.36
N GLU A 140 -3.39 4.65 20.93
CA GLU A 140 -4.41 3.95 20.14
C GLU A 140 -3.85 3.49 18.78
N PHE A 141 -3.06 4.32 18.13
CA PHE A 141 -2.41 4.02 16.85
C PHE A 141 -1.45 2.82 16.98
N TYR A 142 -0.57 2.82 17.99
CA TYR A 142 0.35 1.71 18.23
C TYR A 142 -0.39 0.43 18.64
N SER A 143 -1.46 0.54 19.44
CA SER A 143 -2.28 -0.61 19.83
C SER A 143 -2.85 -1.32 18.59
N ILE A 144 -3.32 -0.57 17.60
CA ILE A 144 -3.84 -1.13 16.34
C ILE A 144 -2.74 -1.83 15.55
N ILE A 145 -1.56 -1.20 15.40
CA ILE A 145 -0.42 -1.82 14.72
C ILE A 145 -0.03 -3.12 15.40
N MET A 146 0.13 -3.11 16.72
CA MET A 146 0.57 -4.30 17.47
C MET A 146 -0.45 -5.43 17.40
N LYS A 147 -1.75 -5.12 17.44
CA LYS A 147 -2.82 -6.12 17.23
C LYS A 147 -2.76 -6.71 15.83
N PHE A 148 -2.59 -5.88 14.81
CA PHE A 148 -2.48 -6.33 13.42
C PHE A 148 -1.25 -7.21 13.20
N LEU A 149 -0.08 -6.80 13.69
CA LEU A 149 1.15 -7.59 13.63
C LEU A 149 1.01 -8.93 14.37
N SER A 150 0.40 -8.94 15.56
CA SER A 150 0.15 -10.17 16.33
C SER A 150 -0.74 -11.14 15.55
N HIS A 151 -1.79 -10.63 14.90
CA HIS A 151 -2.67 -11.42 14.04
C HIS A 151 -1.94 -11.99 12.81
N LEU A 152 -1.08 -11.20 12.15
CA LEU A 152 -0.26 -11.70 11.04
C LEU A 152 0.73 -12.78 11.49
N LEU A 153 1.36 -12.61 12.65
CA LEU A 153 2.31 -13.59 13.20
C LEU A 153 1.62 -14.90 13.58
N GLN A 154 0.39 -14.86 14.10
CA GLN A 154 -0.39 -16.07 14.42
C GLN A 154 -0.86 -16.84 13.17
N LYS A 155 -0.99 -16.15 12.03
CA LYS A 155 -1.35 -16.77 10.75
C LYS A 155 -0.17 -17.36 10.00
N ALA A 156 1.07 -17.00 10.36
CA ALA A 156 2.24 -17.55 9.72
C ALA A 156 2.28 -19.07 9.97
N PRO A 157 2.30 -19.90 8.92
CA PRO A 157 2.46 -21.34 9.11
C PRO A 157 3.79 -21.59 9.83
N ASP A 158 3.78 -22.46 10.84
CA ASP A 158 5.00 -22.86 11.54
C ASP A 158 6.02 -23.33 10.51
N THR A 159 7.09 -22.56 10.34
CA THR A 159 8.17 -22.79 9.36
C THR A 159 8.97 -24.08 9.61
N ASN A 160 8.48 -24.97 10.47
CA ASN A 160 9.12 -26.19 10.91
C ASN A 160 8.78 -27.43 10.08
N GLU A 161 7.81 -27.40 9.16
CA GLU A 161 7.47 -28.58 8.33
C GLU A 161 8.29 -28.68 7.03
N ILE A 162 8.97 -27.61 6.58
CA ILE A 162 9.70 -27.61 5.31
C ILE A 162 11.06 -28.33 5.40
N GLN A 163 11.61 -28.59 6.60
CA GLN A 163 12.88 -29.31 6.74
C GLN A 163 12.76 -30.85 6.83
N SER A 164 11.54 -31.40 6.88
CA SER A 164 11.31 -32.85 7.03
C SER A 164 11.28 -33.64 5.71
N GLU A 165 11.01 -32.99 4.57
CA GLU A 165 10.90 -33.70 3.28
C GLU A 165 12.21 -33.76 2.49
N GLU A 166 13.11 -32.78 2.61
CA GLU A 166 14.38 -32.76 1.85
C GLU A 166 15.47 -33.69 2.40
N LEU A 167 15.32 -34.23 3.63
CA LEU A 167 16.30 -35.15 4.22
C LEU A 167 16.00 -36.64 3.97
N SER A 168 14.89 -37.00 3.30
CA SER A 168 14.57 -38.40 2.95
C SER A 168 14.93 -38.79 1.50
N GLY A 169 15.25 -37.82 0.64
CA GLY A 169 15.55 -38.02 -0.79
C GLY A 169 17.04 -38.14 -1.13
N GLY A 170 17.80 -38.99 -0.44
CA GLY A 170 19.18 -39.28 -0.81
C GLY A 170 19.28 -40.18 -2.06
N MET A 171 19.94 -39.72 -3.13
CA MET A 171 21.14 -40.37 -3.72
C MET A 171 21.54 -39.87 -5.13
N THR A 172 22.73 -39.26 -5.18
CA THR A 172 23.80 -39.33 -6.20
C THR A 172 23.52 -39.06 -7.69
N LYS A 173 24.19 -38.03 -8.23
CA LYS A 173 25.11 -38.20 -9.38
C LYS A 173 26.16 -37.08 -9.50
N LYS A 174 27.42 -37.54 -9.45
CA LYS A 174 28.72 -36.91 -9.77
C LYS A 174 28.66 -35.66 -10.65
N ARG A 175 29.22 -34.54 -10.16
CA ARG A 175 29.68 -33.41 -11.00
C ARG A 175 31.20 -33.46 -11.14
N LYS A 176 31.63 -33.75 -12.37
CA LYS A 176 33.02 -33.86 -12.81
C LYS A 176 33.62 -32.46 -12.93
N ARG A 177 34.78 -32.23 -12.30
CA ARG A 177 35.66 -31.08 -12.54
C ARG A 177 36.03 -31.00 -14.02
N ASN A 178 36.02 -29.80 -14.60
CA ASN A 178 36.97 -29.47 -15.66
C ASN A 178 37.37 -27.99 -15.53
N SER A 179 38.62 -27.82 -15.13
CA SER A 179 39.48 -26.66 -15.28
C SER A 179 39.80 -26.42 -16.76
N GLY A 180 39.90 -25.16 -17.17
CA GLY A 180 40.45 -24.78 -18.48
C GLY A 180 40.39 -23.29 -18.70
N ASN A 181 41.50 -22.61 -18.41
CA ASN A 181 41.89 -21.30 -18.93
C ASN A 181 41.70 -21.22 -20.45
N THR A 182 41.54 -20.02 -21.02
CA THR A 182 42.57 -19.33 -21.85
C THR A 182 41.99 -18.01 -22.40
N GLU A 183 42.67 -16.93 -22.00
CA GLU A 183 43.07 -15.69 -22.69
C GLU A 183 42.32 -15.12 -23.91
N GLN A 184 42.16 -13.78 -23.83
CA GLN A 184 42.44 -12.74 -24.84
C GLN A 184 41.96 -12.92 -26.29
N THR A 185 41.15 -11.96 -26.77
CA THR A 185 41.58 -11.10 -27.89
C THR A 185 40.83 -9.76 -27.92
N LEU A 186 41.62 -8.70 -28.14
CA LEU A 186 41.25 -7.31 -28.43
C LEU A 186 40.50 -7.18 -29.76
N GLY A 187 39.70 -6.11 -29.90
CA GLY A 187 39.12 -5.70 -31.18
C GLY A 187 38.41 -4.35 -31.11
N ASN A 188 39.20 -3.27 -31.14
CA ASN A 188 38.75 -1.91 -31.47
C ASN A 188 37.98 -1.90 -32.81
N ILE A 189 36.86 -1.18 -32.90
CA ILE A 189 36.47 -0.44 -34.11
C ILE A 189 35.79 0.87 -33.68
N GLU A 190 36.49 1.98 -33.91
CA GLU A 190 35.94 3.33 -33.99
C GLU A 190 35.13 3.49 -35.30
N LYS A 191 33.99 4.18 -35.21
CA LYS A 191 33.68 5.41 -35.96
C LYS A 191 32.39 6.03 -35.45
#